data_AF-A0A941UU18-F1
#
_entry.id   AF-A0A941UU18-F1
#
_cell.length_a   1.000
_cell.length_b   1.000
_cell.length_c   1.000
_cell.angle_alpha   90.00
_cell.angle_beta   90.00
_cell.angle_gamma   90.00
#
_symmetry.space_group_name_H-M   'P 1'
#
loop_
_entity.id
_entity.type
_entity.pdbx_description
1 polymer ?
#
loop_
_entity_poly.entity_id
_entity_poly.type
_entity_poly.pdbx_seq_one_letter_code
_entity_poly.pdbx_strand_id
1 'polypeptide(L)'
;MKTGRKARFCRLFACGAIRFGMFPYPNSLSRMLDMCAQLRQNSASKLRIQAKMVHAHSADNNDKDSDMTAPVYKRILLKLSGEALMGEDQYGINRSSIERMVSDVAEVAKMGVEVAIVIGGGNIFRGVAPGAQGMDRATADYMGMLATVMNSLALADAMRQADLTARVMSAINVERVVEPYVRPKALQYLEEGKIVVFAAGTGNPFFTTDTAAALRGSEIGAEIVLKATKVDGVYTADPMKDASATRYSTISFDEAINQHLDVMDATAFALCRDQKMPVKVFSITKPGALKRVVMGEDEGTLVYV
;
A
#
# COMPACT_ATOMS: atom_id res chain seq x y z
N MET A 1 -23.32 -39.08 3.24
CA MET A 1 -22.21 -40.05 3.04
C MET A 1 -20.80 -39.60 3.47
N LYS A 2 -20.56 -38.37 3.99
CA LYS A 2 -19.20 -37.93 4.44
C LYS A 2 -18.92 -38.04 5.95
N THR A 3 -19.90 -38.41 6.78
CA THR A 3 -19.76 -38.51 8.25
C THR A 3 -19.26 -39.88 8.75
N GLY A 4 -19.50 -40.96 7.99
CA GLY A 4 -19.10 -42.32 8.38
C GLY A 4 -17.60 -42.63 8.25
N ARG A 5 -16.86 -41.90 7.39
CA ARG A 5 -15.42 -42.15 7.17
C ARG A 5 -14.53 -41.63 8.31
N LYS A 6 -14.90 -40.52 8.98
CA LYS A 6 -14.16 -40.00 10.14
C LYS A 6 -14.30 -40.90 11.39
N ALA A 7 -15.45 -41.54 11.57
CA ALA A 7 -15.68 -42.45 12.70
C ALA A 7 -14.84 -43.76 12.61
N ARG A 8 -14.60 -44.26 11.38
CA ARG A 8 -13.68 -45.40 11.17
C ARG A 8 -12.23 -45.04 11.50
N PHE A 9 -11.79 -43.81 11.20
CA PHE A 9 -10.42 -43.37 11.46
C PHE A 9 -10.11 -43.25 12.96
N CYS A 10 -11.05 -42.72 13.76
CA CYS A 10 -10.89 -42.67 15.23
C CYS A 10 -10.87 -44.05 15.89
N ARG A 11 -11.64 -45.04 15.39
CA ARG A 11 -11.60 -46.42 15.93
C ARG A 11 -10.30 -47.15 15.62
N LEU A 12 -9.69 -46.92 14.45
CA LEU A 12 -8.39 -47.51 14.10
C LEU A 12 -7.24 -46.91 14.92
N PHE A 13 -7.25 -45.60 15.19
CA PHE A 13 -6.24 -44.96 16.04
C PHE A 13 -6.33 -45.40 17.51
N ALA A 14 -7.55 -45.51 18.06
CA ALA A 14 -7.74 -45.96 19.45
C ALA A 14 -7.36 -47.44 19.66
N CYS A 15 -7.53 -48.30 18.65
CA CYS A 15 -7.18 -49.72 18.75
C CYS A 15 -5.65 -49.96 18.63
N GLY A 16 -4.92 -49.10 17.91
CA GLY A 16 -3.46 -49.18 17.80
C GLY A 16 -2.72 -48.75 19.07
N ALA A 17 -3.24 -47.76 19.80
CA ALA A 17 -2.60 -47.21 21.00
C ALA A 17 -2.63 -48.16 22.22
N ILE A 18 -3.59 -49.08 22.28
CA ILE A 18 -3.70 -50.09 23.35
C ILE A 18 -2.63 -51.19 23.19
N ARG A 19 -2.19 -51.46 21.96
CA ARG A 19 -1.18 -52.50 21.66
C ARG A 19 0.26 -52.06 21.94
N PHE A 20 0.49 -50.76 22.20
CA PHE A 20 1.81 -50.14 22.43
C PHE A 20 1.99 -49.48 23.81
N GLY A 21 1.07 -49.71 24.76
CA GLY A 21 1.30 -49.36 26.18
C GLY A 21 1.39 -47.86 26.49
N MET A 22 0.78 -46.97 25.70
CA MET A 22 0.93 -45.52 25.85
C MET A 22 -0.10 -44.80 26.74
N PHE A 23 -0.88 -45.51 27.57
CA PHE A 23 -1.74 -44.86 28.55
C PHE A 23 -1.80 -45.67 29.87
N PRO A 24 -1.32 -45.11 31.00
CA PRO A 24 -1.74 -45.60 32.30
C PRO A 24 -3.16 -45.06 32.58
N TYR A 25 -3.98 -45.81 33.30
CA TYR A 25 -5.33 -45.49 33.79
C TYR A 25 -6.54 -45.86 32.90
N PRO A 26 -7.40 -46.80 33.37
CA PRO A 26 -8.53 -47.35 32.59
C PRO A 26 -9.79 -46.45 32.50
N ASN A 27 -9.77 -45.22 33.03
CA ASN A 27 -10.96 -44.32 33.06
C ASN A 27 -10.90 -43.14 32.07
N SER A 28 -9.95 -43.12 31.15
CA SER A 28 -9.75 -42.02 30.19
C SER A 28 -10.59 -42.13 28.91
N LEU A 29 -10.95 -43.35 28.50
CA LEU A 29 -11.66 -43.60 27.24
C LEU A 29 -13.16 -43.23 27.30
N SER A 30 -13.83 -43.47 28.43
CA SER A 30 -15.24 -43.10 28.62
C SER A 30 -15.41 -41.58 28.62
N ARG A 31 -14.54 -40.85 29.33
CA ARG A 31 -14.53 -39.38 29.36
C ARG A 31 -14.29 -38.76 27.98
N MET A 32 -13.44 -39.37 27.15
CA MET A 32 -13.19 -38.88 25.78
C MET A 32 -14.41 -39.07 24.86
N LEU A 33 -15.14 -40.17 25.02
CA LEU A 33 -16.35 -40.47 24.26
C LEU A 33 -17.51 -39.55 24.68
N ASP A 34 -17.66 -39.26 25.98
CA ASP A 34 -18.66 -38.32 26.50
C ASP A 34 -18.38 -36.88 26.02
N MET A 35 -17.12 -36.45 26.03
CA MET A 35 -16.72 -35.13 25.53
C MET A 35 -17.00 -34.99 24.02
N CYS A 36 -16.77 -36.05 23.23
CA CYS A 36 -17.13 -36.09 21.82
C CYS A 36 -18.66 -36.07 21.58
N ALA A 37 -19.45 -36.67 22.47
CA ALA A 37 -20.91 -36.64 22.39
C ALA A 37 -21.46 -35.24 22.72
N GLN A 38 -20.91 -34.55 23.72
CA GLN A 38 -21.27 -33.17 24.08
C GLN A 38 -20.90 -32.16 22.97
N LEU A 39 -19.75 -32.33 22.31
CA LEU A 39 -19.37 -31.49 21.17
C LEU A 39 -20.30 -31.68 19.96
N ARG A 40 -20.87 -32.88 19.76
CA ARG A 40 -21.88 -33.13 18.71
C ARG A 40 -23.22 -32.49 19.03
N GLN A 41 -23.66 -32.51 20.28
CA GLN A 41 -24.92 -31.86 20.68
C GLN A 41 -24.84 -30.32 20.57
N ASN A 42 -23.71 -29.72 20.96
CA ASN A 42 -23.49 -28.28 20.83
C ASN A 42 -23.34 -27.77 19.39
N SER A 43 -22.90 -28.62 18.46
CA SER A 43 -22.81 -28.28 17.04
C SER A 43 -24.18 -28.31 16.36
N ALA A 44 -25.06 -29.23 16.77
CA ALA A 44 -26.42 -29.36 16.24
C ALA A 44 -27.36 -28.24 16.73
N SER A 45 -27.18 -27.76 17.97
CA SER A 45 -27.92 -26.61 18.51
C SER A 45 -27.50 -25.29 17.88
N LYS A 46 -26.21 -25.07 17.61
CA LYS A 46 -25.71 -23.87 16.89
C LYS A 46 -26.23 -23.79 15.44
N LEU A 47 -26.27 -24.90 14.70
CA LEU A 47 -26.84 -24.92 13.34
C LEU A 47 -28.34 -24.57 13.30
N ARG A 48 -29.08 -24.90 14.36
CA ARG A 48 -30.52 -24.61 14.46
C ARG A 48 -30.83 -23.15 14.78
N ILE A 49 -29.92 -22.45 15.46
CA ILE A 49 -30.03 -21.01 15.74
C ILE A 49 -29.66 -20.20 14.48
N GLN A 50 -28.64 -20.64 13.73
CA GLN A 50 -28.23 -19.99 12.49
C GLN A 50 -29.29 -20.10 11.38
N ALA A 51 -30.03 -21.21 11.31
CA ALA A 51 -31.12 -21.38 10.34
C ALA A 51 -32.39 -20.56 10.66
N LYS A 52 -32.58 -20.11 11.91
CA LYS A 52 -33.71 -19.24 12.30
C LYS A 52 -33.44 -17.74 12.13
N MET A 53 -32.17 -17.33 11.98
CA MET A 53 -31.81 -15.93 11.72
C MET A 53 -31.87 -15.54 10.22
N VAL A 54 -32.01 -16.49 9.30
CA VAL A 54 -32.02 -16.24 7.84
C VAL A 54 -33.43 -15.95 7.28
N HIS A 55 -34.48 -15.99 8.11
CA HIS A 55 -35.88 -15.81 7.66
C HIS A 55 -36.66 -14.69 8.34
N ALA A 56 -35.98 -13.72 8.94
CA ALA A 56 -36.60 -12.47 9.35
C ALA A 56 -35.60 -11.35 9.07
N HIS A 57 -35.67 -10.75 7.89
CA HIS A 57 -35.29 -9.37 7.52
C HIS A 57 -35.52 -9.24 6.00
N SER A 58 -36.78 -9.23 5.61
CA SER A 58 -37.25 -8.87 4.26
C SER A 58 -38.52 -8.05 4.44
N ALA A 59 -38.36 -6.80 4.83
CA ALA A 59 -39.35 -5.75 4.68
C ALA A 59 -38.64 -4.41 4.88
N ASP A 60 -38.77 -3.54 3.89
CA ASP A 60 -38.55 -2.11 3.92
C ASP A 60 -37.25 -1.59 4.58
N ASN A 61 -36.28 -1.27 3.75
CA ASN A 61 -35.56 0.00 3.93
C ASN A 61 -35.37 0.66 2.58
N ASN A 62 -36.30 1.55 2.30
CA ASN A 62 -36.22 2.56 1.27
C ASN A 62 -35.31 3.67 1.81
N ASP A 63 -34.02 3.36 1.97
CA ASP A 63 -33.03 4.34 2.37
C ASP A 63 -32.39 4.95 1.13
N LYS A 64 -32.65 6.24 0.97
CA LYS A 64 -31.94 7.13 0.05
C LYS A 64 -30.51 7.25 0.57
N ASP A 65 -29.69 6.26 0.29
CA ASP A 65 -28.26 6.39 0.52
C ASP A 65 -27.74 7.40 -0.51
N SER A 66 -27.37 8.57 0.00
CA SER A 66 -26.79 9.66 -0.75
C SER A 66 -25.65 9.14 -1.61
N ASP A 67 -25.67 9.48 -2.89
CA ASP A 67 -24.63 9.32 -3.92
C ASP A 67 -23.19 9.31 -3.36
N MET A 68 -22.74 8.16 -2.84
CA MET A 68 -21.34 7.90 -2.55
C MET A 68 -20.74 7.47 -3.88
N THR A 69 -20.36 8.46 -4.67
CA THR A 69 -19.62 8.26 -5.90
C THR A 69 -18.44 7.31 -5.61
N ALA A 70 -18.40 6.18 -6.31
CA ALA A 70 -17.35 5.19 -6.12
C ALA A 70 -16.00 5.77 -6.60
N PRO A 71 -14.86 5.41 -5.97
CA PRO A 71 -13.55 5.81 -6.45
C PRO A 71 -13.33 5.31 -7.88
N VAL A 72 -12.74 6.15 -8.73
CA VAL A 72 -12.49 5.80 -10.15
C VAL A 72 -11.31 4.85 -10.34
N TYR A 73 -10.48 4.69 -9.30
CA TYR A 73 -9.35 3.76 -9.25
C TYR A 73 -9.53 2.79 -8.09
N LYS A 74 -9.39 1.49 -8.38
CA LYS A 74 -9.29 0.41 -7.40
C LYS A 74 -7.90 0.32 -6.80
N ARG A 75 -6.83 0.45 -7.60
CA ARG A 75 -5.44 0.30 -7.14
C ARG A 75 -4.58 1.45 -7.62
N ILE A 76 -3.93 2.14 -6.69
CA ILE A 76 -3.06 3.29 -6.98
C ILE A 76 -1.65 3.07 -6.46
N LEU A 77 -0.68 3.71 -7.11
CA LEU A 77 0.64 3.93 -6.53
C LEU A 77 0.86 5.40 -6.26
N LEU A 78 0.95 5.78 -4.98
CA LEU A 78 1.25 7.12 -4.54
C LEU A 78 2.75 7.30 -4.35
N LYS A 79 3.37 8.17 -5.15
CA LYS A 79 4.76 8.55 -4.99
C LYS A 79 4.85 9.84 -4.19
N LEU A 80 5.45 9.77 -3.01
CA LEU A 80 5.75 10.89 -2.13
C LEU A 80 7.21 11.33 -2.30
N SER A 81 7.45 12.64 -2.38
CA SER A 81 8.80 13.18 -2.22
C SER A 81 9.24 13.06 -0.76
N GLY A 82 10.51 12.72 -0.52
CA GLY A 82 11.06 12.74 0.85
C GLY A 82 10.97 14.13 1.47
N GLU A 83 11.16 15.18 0.68
CA GLU A 83 11.04 16.57 1.13
C GLU A 83 9.65 16.95 1.64
N ALA A 84 8.62 16.25 1.19
CA ALA A 84 7.28 16.51 1.66
C ALA A 84 7.14 16.15 3.16
N LEU A 85 8.00 15.27 3.68
CA LEU A 85 8.04 14.94 5.11
C LEU A 85 8.70 16.02 5.97
N MET A 86 9.41 16.99 5.39
CA MET A 86 10.14 18.01 6.16
C MET A 86 9.21 19.09 6.71
N GLY A 87 8.05 19.32 6.11
CA GLY A 87 7.21 20.46 6.46
C GLY A 87 7.98 21.77 6.33
N GLU A 88 8.05 22.52 7.44
CA GLU A 88 8.81 23.78 7.55
C GLU A 88 10.25 23.57 8.02
N ASP A 89 10.63 22.34 8.39
CA ASP A 89 11.98 22.03 8.88
C ASP A 89 13.00 21.99 7.74
N GLN A 90 14.27 22.26 8.07
CA GLN A 90 15.37 22.23 7.09
C GLN A 90 15.85 20.81 6.73
N TYR A 91 15.54 19.81 7.57
CA TYR A 91 15.96 18.43 7.42
C TYR A 91 15.10 17.50 8.29
N GLY A 92 15.02 16.22 7.93
CA GLY A 92 14.45 15.19 8.79
C GLY A 92 12.97 14.91 8.50
N ILE A 93 12.23 14.51 9.54
CA ILE A 93 10.82 14.09 9.43
C ILE A 93 10.00 14.90 10.42
N ASN A 94 9.16 15.77 9.89
CA ASN A 94 8.25 16.60 10.65
C ASN A 94 6.97 15.83 11.00
N ARG A 95 6.65 15.79 12.29
CA ARG A 95 5.49 15.07 12.82
C ARG A 95 4.16 15.53 12.22
N SER A 96 3.93 16.83 12.13
CA SER A 96 2.67 17.36 11.60
C SER A 96 2.49 17.05 10.11
N SER A 97 3.59 16.97 9.36
CA SER A 97 3.58 16.67 7.92
C SER A 97 3.26 15.20 7.68
N ILE A 98 3.87 14.29 8.44
CA ILE A 98 3.60 12.86 8.31
C ILE A 98 2.18 12.51 8.77
N GLU A 99 1.68 13.10 9.86
CA GLU A 99 0.31 12.90 10.34
C GLU A 99 -0.73 13.35 9.30
N ARG A 100 -0.49 14.49 8.63
CA ARG A 100 -1.36 14.97 7.54
C ARG A 100 -1.41 14.00 6.37
N MET A 101 -0.25 13.53 5.90
CA MET A 101 -0.20 12.54 4.81
C MET A 101 -0.89 11.24 5.17
N VAL A 102 -0.70 10.77 6.40
CA VAL A 102 -1.38 9.57 6.90
C VAL A 102 -2.89 9.78 6.94
N SER A 103 -3.37 10.97 7.31
CA SER A 103 -4.79 11.31 7.26
C SER A 103 -5.34 11.23 5.83
N ASP A 104 -4.66 11.84 4.85
CA ASP A 104 -5.09 11.80 3.44
C ASP A 104 -5.13 10.36 2.91
N VAL A 105 -4.11 9.55 3.23
CA VAL A 105 -4.08 8.13 2.84
C VAL A 105 -5.16 7.33 3.55
N ALA A 106 -5.45 7.62 4.83
CA ALA A 106 -6.49 6.95 5.58
C ALA A 106 -7.88 7.19 4.99
N GLU A 107 -8.15 8.42 4.52
CA GLU A 107 -9.40 8.74 3.83
C GLU A 107 -9.59 7.87 2.59
N VAL A 108 -8.56 7.76 1.75
CA VAL A 108 -8.60 6.96 0.52
C VAL A 108 -8.69 5.47 0.80
N ALA A 109 -7.91 4.96 1.77
CA ALA A 109 -7.94 3.54 2.15
C ALA A 109 -9.33 3.12 2.69
N LYS A 110 -10.01 4.01 3.45
CA LYS A 110 -11.39 3.76 3.93
C LYS A 110 -12.42 3.60 2.82
N MET A 111 -12.13 4.09 1.61
CA MET A 111 -12.98 3.94 0.43
C MET A 111 -12.80 2.58 -0.27
N GLY A 112 -11.92 1.71 0.25
CA GLY A 112 -11.62 0.39 -0.34
C GLY A 112 -10.58 0.44 -1.45
N VAL A 113 -9.89 1.56 -1.63
CA VAL A 113 -8.81 1.70 -2.61
C VAL A 113 -7.55 1.03 -2.08
N GLU A 114 -6.94 0.20 -2.92
CA GLU A 114 -5.69 -0.48 -2.62
C GLU A 114 -4.52 0.50 -2.84
N VAL A 115 -3.86 0.91 -1.75
CA VAL A 115 -2.83 1.94 -1.78
C VAL A 115 -1.44 1.34 -1.64
N ALA A 116 -0.62 1.55 -2.66
CA ALA A 116 0.83 1.36 -2.58
C ALA A 116 1.54 2.72 -2.53
N ILE A 117 2.67 2.79 -1.83
CA ILE A 117 3.43 4.03 -1.65
C ILE A 117 4.89 3.82 -2.00
N VAL A 118 5.48 4.77 -2.72
CA VAL A 118 6.94 4.94 -2.83
C VAL A 118 7.31 6.28 -2.22
N ILE A 119 8.29 6.31 -1.32
CA ILE A 119 8.74 7.56 -0.69
C ILE A 119 10.21 7.87 -0.99
N GLY A 120 10.48 9.10 -1.38
CA GLY A 120 11.83 9.61 -1.59
C GLY A 120 12.63 9.76 -0.29
N GLY A 121 13.96 9.88 -0.39
CA GLY A 121 14.88 10.01 0.75
C GLY A 121 15.52 11.39 0.90
N GLY A 122 15.11 12.36 0.07
CA GLY A 122 15.78 13.66 -0.07
C GLY A 122 15.84 14.49 1.23
N ASN A 123 14.86 14.35 2.12
CA ASN A 123 14.82 15.01 3.42
C ASN A 123 15.91 14.57 4.39
N ILE A 124 16.39 13.33 4.27
CA ILE A 124 17.48 12.80 5.09
C ILE A 124 18.80 12.94 4.33
N PHE A 125 18.79 12.57 3.04
CA PHE A 125 20.00 12.61 2.21
C PHE A 125 20.57 14.03 2.06
N ARG A 126 19.73 15.07 2.03
CA ARG A 126 20.21 16.48 2.01
C ARG A 126 21.03 16.85 3.25
N GLY A 127 20.73 16.29 4.42
CA GLY A 127 21.49 16.56 5.64
C GLY A 127 22.90 15.94 5.62
N VAL A 128 23.06 14.84 4.89
CA VAL A 128 24.36 14.18 4.68
C VAL A 128 25.07 14.63 3.41
N ALA A 129 24.39 15.35 2.51
CA ALA A 129 24.94 15.81 1.23
C ALA A 129 26.21 16.68 1.36
N PRO A 130 26.36 17.59 2.35
CA PRO A 130 27.62 18.29 2.54
C PRO A 130 28.80 17.36 2.85
N GLY A 131 28.56 16.29 3.63
CA GLY A 131 29.56 15.26 3.93
C GLY A 131 29.79 14.25 2.80
N ALA A 132 28.93 14.26 1.79
CA ALA A 132 29.04 13.43 0.59
C ALA A 132 29.72 14.16 -0.59
N GLN A 133 30.21 15.40 -0.40
CA GLN A 133 31.00 16.08 -1.43
C GLN A 133 32.27 15.28 -1.76
N GLY A 134 32.43 14.90 -3.04
CA GLY A 134 33.53 14.05 -3.50
C GLY A 134 33.28 12.54 -3.33
N MET A 135 32.10 12.13 -2.87
CA MET A 135 31.73 10.72 -2.77
C MET A 135 31.43 10.12 -4.14
N ASP A 136 31.77 8.84 -4.32
CA ASP A 136 31.34 8.06 -5.47
C ASP A 136 29.80 8.06 -5.59
N ARG A 137 29.31 8.23 -6.82
CA ARG A 137 27.88 8.37 -7.09
C ARG A 137 27.07 7.16 -6.63
N ALA A 138 27.58 5.95 -6.84
CA ALA A 138 26.85 4.75 -6.43
C ALA A 138 26.72 4.65 -4.91
N THR A 139 27.78 5.01 -4.19
CA THR A 139 27.77 5.10 -2.72
C THR A 139 26.73 6.11 -2.21
N ALA A 140 26.68 7.29 -2.82
CA ALA A 140 25.68 8.31 -2.50
C ALA A 140 24.24 7.82 -2.74
N ASP A 141 24.00 7.11 -3.85
CA ASP A 141 22.68 6.55 -4.15
C ASP A 141 22.27 5.45 -3.14
N TYR A 142 23.21 4.63 -2.64
CA TYR A 142 22.94 3.69 -1.55
C TYR A 142 22.53 4.39 -0.25
N MET A 143 23.20 5.48 0.11
CA MET A 143 22.79 6.29 1.26
C MET A 143 21.38 6.88 1.06
N GLY A 144 21.08 7.35 -0.15
CA GLY A 144 19.75 7.79 -0.53
C GLY A 144 18.69 6.69 -0.40
N MET A 145 19.01 5.46 -0.83
CA MET A 145 18.12 4.30 -0.68
C MET A 145 17.88 3.96 0.80
N LEU A 146 18.90 4.00 1.65
CA LEU A 146 18.71 3.80 3.10
C LEU A 146 17.86 4.91 3.73
N ALA A 147 17.99 6.17 3.27
CA ALA A 147 17.11 7.25 3.68
C ALA A 147 15.63 6.97 3.35
N THR A 148 15.33 6.35 2.19
CA THR A 148 13.95 5.93 1.89
C THR A 148 13.44 4.85 2.84
N VAL A 149 14.32 3.95 3.31
CA VAL A 149 13.96 2.92 4.32
C VAL A 149 13.59 3.59 5.64
N MET A 150 14.38 4.57 6.09
CA MET A 150 14.09 5.33 7.31
C MET A 150 12.73 6.04 7.22
N ASN A 151 12.46 6.73 6.11
CA ASN A 151 11.16 7.38 5.88
C ASN A 151 10.00 6.39 5.85
N SER A 152 10.21 5.22 5.24
CA SER A 152 9.17 4.19 5.15
C SER A 152 8.81 3.61 6.53
N LEU A 153 9.80 3.44 7.40
CA LEU A 153 9.57 3.02 8.79
C LEU A 153 8.80 4.07 9.59
N ALA A 154 9.18 5.34 9.46
CA ALA A 154 8.47 6.45 10.11
C ALA A 154 7.01 6.53 9.63
N LEU A 155 6.78 6.39 8.32
CA LEU A 155 5.44 6.41 7.74
C LEU A 155 4.60 5.23 8.22
N ALA A 156 5.18 4.03 8.27
CA ALA A 156 4.49 2.84 8.75
C ALA A 156 4.10 2.95 10.24
N ASP A 157 4.95 3.54 11.09
CA ASP A 157 4.60 3.76 12.49
C ASP A 157 3.51 4.83 12.64
N ALA A 158 3.58 5.94 11.89
CA ALA A 158 2.53 6.95 11.89
C ALA A 158 1.18 6.37 11.40
N MET A 159 1.20 5.51 10.38
CA MET A 159 0.03 4.75 9.93
C MET A 159 -0.53 3.84 11.02
N ARG A 160 0.33 3.11 11.72
CA ARG A 160 -0.08 2.26 12.84
C ARG A 160 -0.76 3.07 13.96
N GLN A 161 -0.27 4.27 14.26
CA GLN A 161 -0.89 5.17 15.24
C GLN A 161 -2.26 5.70 14.79
N ALA A 162 -2.53 5.72 13.48
CA ALA A 162 -3.80 6.09 12.87
C ALA A 162 -4.69 4.87 12.53
N ASP A 163 -4.45 3.72 13.16
CA ASP A 163 -5.18 2.46 12.95
C ASP A 163 -5.14 1.90 11.51
N LEU A 164 -4.12 2.28 10.74
CA LEU A 164 -3.84 1.70 9.42
C LEU A 164 -2.81 0.57 9.54
N THR A 165 -3.02 -0.50 8.78
CA THR A 165 -2.04 -1.60 8.68
C THR A 165 -1.14 -1.40 7.47
N ALA A 166 0.10 -0.97 7.71
CA ALA A 166 1.12 -0.80 6.68
C ALA A 166 2.14 -1.96 6.69
N ARG A 167 2.65 -2.32 5.51
CA ARG A 167 3.76 -3.29 5.32
C ARG A 167 4.86 -2.65 4.51
N VAL A 168 6.04 -2.50 5.12
CA VAL A 168 7.23 -1.96 4.45
C VAL A 168 7.98 -3.09 3.76
N MET A 169 8.23 -2.93 2.46
CA MET A 169 9.00 -3.87 1.65
C MET A 169 10.15 -3.14 0.96
N SER A 170 11.36 -3.67 1.05
CA SER A 170 12.57 -3.01 0.55
C SER A 170 13.16 -3.73 -0.66
N ALA A 171 13.63 -2.96 -1.64
CA ALA A 171 14.39 -3.49 -2.78
C ALA A 171 15.80 -3.97 -2.38
N ILE A 172 16.37 -3.42 -1.30
CA ILE A 172 17.63 -3.87 -0.69
C ILE A 172 17.30 -4.66 0.58
N ASN A 173 17.95 -5.81 0.76
CA ASN A 173 17.78 -6.62 1.97
C ASN A 173 18.37 -5.90 3.19
N VAL A 174 17.51 -5.47 4.11
CA VAL A 174 17.91 -4.94 5.43
C VAL A 174 17.37 -5.89 6.49
N GLU A 175 18.16 -6.91 6.79
CA GLU A 175 17.76 -8.02 7.66
C GLU A 175 17.30 -7.53 9.03
N ARG A 176 16.24 -8.17 9.55
CA ARG A 176 15.60 -7.86 10.84
C ARG A 176 14.89 -6.51 10.93
N VAL A 177 14.95 -5.65 9.91
CA VAL A 177 14.33 -4.31 9.93
C VAL A 177 13.11 -4.24 9.02
N VAL A 178 13.26 -4.61 7.75
CA VAL A 178 12.17 -4.54 6.74
C VAL A 178 12.11 -5.82 5.92
N GLU A 179 10.92 -6.14 5.43
CA GLU A 179 10.74 -7.32 4.58
C GLU A 179 11.37 -7.09 3.20
N PRO A 180 11.97 -8.11 2.56
CA PRO A 180 12.40 -7.99 1.18
C PRO A 180 11.19 -7.88 0.25
N TYR A 181 11.32 -7.09 -0.82
CA TYR A 181 10.27 -6.99 -1.83
C TYR A 181 10.07 -8.32 -2.56
N VAL A 182 8.84 -8.83 -2.49
CA VAL A 182 8.39 -10.04 -3.19
C VAL A 182 7.02 -9.74 -3.78
N ARG A 183 6.93 -9.64 -5.12
CA ARG A 183 5.73 -9.19 -5.83
C ARG A 183 4.43 -9.91 -5.43
N PRO A 184 4.35 -11.27 -5.40
CA PRO A 184 3.13 -11.96 -4.98
C PRO A 184 2.67 -11.58 -3.57
N LYS A 185 3.60 -11.33 -2.66
CA LYS A 185 3.31 -10.95 -1.27
C LYS A 185 2.79 -9.51 -1.17
N ALA A 186 3.35 -8.60 -1.97
CA ALA A 186 2.85 -7.22 -2.07
C ALA A 186 1.40 -7.20 -2.58
N LEU A 187 1.10 -7.98 -3.63
CA LEU A 187 -0.27 -8.12 -4.16
C LEU A 187 -1.24 -8.68 -3.11
N GLN A 188 -0.85 -9.73 -2.40
CA GLN A 188 -1.65 -10.29 -1.31
C GLN A 188 -1.95 -9.23 -0.23
N TYR A 189 -0.96 -8.42 0.18
CA TYR A 189 -1.19 -7.38 1.17
C TYR A 189 -2.16 -6.30 0.69
N LEU A 190 -2.05 -5.87 -0.57
CA LEU A 190 -2.99 -4.91 -1.16
C LEU A 190 -4.42 -5.48 -1.20
N GLU A 191 -4.59 -6.74 -1.63
CA GLU A 191 -5.88 -7.44 -1.67
C GLU A 191 -6.51 -7.65 -0.28
N GLU A 192 -5.67 -7.76 0.77
CA GLU A 192 -6.10 -7.82 2.17
C GLU A 192 -6.44 -6.43 2.75
N GLY A 193 -6.38 -5.36 1.95
CA GLY A 193 -6.66 -3.98 2.38
C GLY A 193 -5.53 -3.33 3.19
N LYS A 194 -4.32 -3.90 3.15
CA LYS A 194 -3.14 -3.30 3.79
C LYS A 194 -2.47 -2.32 2.85
N ILE A 195 -1.88 -1.28 3.43
CA ILE A 195 -1.05 -0.33 2.68
C ILE A 195 0.34 -0.94 2.49
N VAL A 196 0.85 -0.93 1.27
CA VAL A 196 2.22 -1.40 0.99
C VAL A 196 3.14 -0.21 0.77
N VAL A 197 4.23 -0.12 1.52
CA VAL A 197 5.24 0.94 1.38
C VAL A 197 6.52 0.33 0.81
N PHE A 198 6.88 0.75 -0.40
CA PHE A 198 8.10 0.33 -1.08
C PHE A 198 9.26 1.24 -0.73
N ALA A 199 10.32 0.63 -0.19
CA ALA A 199 11.56 1.27 0.21
C ALA A 199 12.74 0.84 -0.68
N ALA A 200 13.84 1.58 -0.55
CA ALA A 200 15.08 1.41 -1.30
C ALA A 200 14.95 1.54 -2.82
N GLY A 201 13.92 2.23 -3.31
CA GLY A 201 13.74 2.52 -4.74
C GLY A 201 13.75 1.26 -5.63
N THR A 202 14.59 1.27 -6.67
CA THR A 202 14.80 0.12 -7.55
C THR A 202 15.80 -0.89 -6.99
N GLY A 203 16.50 -0.55 -5.91
CA GLY A 203 17.64 -1.29 -5.36
C GLY A 203 18.95 -1.08 -6.12
N ASN A 204 18.94 -0.27 -7.19
CA ASN A 204 20.10 -0.02 -8.04
C ASN A 204 20.48 1.47 -8.02
N PRO A 205 21.78 1.80 -7.95
CA PRO A 205 22.26 3.16 -8.18
C PRO A 205 21.86 3.71 -9.55
N PHE A 206 21.97 5.03 -9.71
CA PHE A 206 21.66 5.80 -10.93
C PHE A 206 20.17 5.91 -11.30
N PHE A 207 19.28 5.30 -10.52
CA PHE A 207 17.83 5.42 -10.69
C PHE A 207 17.20 6.33 -9.65
N THR A 208 16.12 7.01 -10.03
CA THR A 208 15.38 7.87 -9.11
C THR A 208 14.25 7.11 -8.42
N THR A 209 13.62 7.75 -7.43
CA THR A 209 12.39 7.24 -6.83
C THR A 209 11.17 7.36 -7.74
N ASP A 210 11.21 8.20 -8.77
CA ASP A 210 10.16 8.22 -9.80
C ASP A 210 10.27 6.96 -10.68
N THR A 211 11.49 6.51 -11.02
CA THR A 211 11.68 5.24 -11.73
C THR A 211 11.17 4.06 -10.91
N ALA A 212 11.42 4.07 -9.59
CA ALA A 212 10.89 3.04 -8.69
C ALA A 212 9.35 3.06 -8.63
N ALA A 213 8.72 4.23 -8.64
CA ALA A 213 7.27 4.37 -8.68
C ALA A 213 6.68 3.81 -9.98
N ALA A 214 7.27 4.14 -11.12
CA ALA A 214 6.87 3.59 -12.42
C ALA A 214 7.01 2.05 -12.45
N LEU A 215 8.15 1.53 -11.98
CA LEU A 215 8.42 0.09 -11.92
C LEU A 215 7.43 -0.64 -11.01
N ARG A 216 7.32 -0.21 -9.74
CA ARG A 216 6.45 -0.88 -8.76
C ARG A 216 4.98 -0.75 -9.14
N GLY A 217 4.57 0.40 -9.70
CA GLY A 217 3.20 0.64 -10.15
C GLY A 217 2.82 -0.35 -11.25
N SER A 218 3.71 -0.56 -12.22
CA SER A 218 3.52 -1.54 -13.28
C SER A 218 3.50 -2.97 -12.74
N GLU A 219 4.41 -3.32 -11.84
CA GLU A 219 4.48 -4.67 -11.26
C GLU A 219 3.23 -5.05 -10.46
N ILE A 220 2.72 -4.13 -9.63
CA ILE A 220 1.49 -4.39 -8.86
C ILE A 220 0.22 -4.19 -9.69
N GLY A 221 0.31 -3.77 -10.96
CA GLY A 221 -0.86 -3.46 -11.76
C GLY A 221 -1.70 -2.34 -11.17
N ALA A 222 -1.05 -1.27 -10.70
CA ALA A 222 -1.74 -0.03 -10.37
C ALA A 222 -2.40 0.55 -11.62
N GLU A 223 -3.57 1.16 -11.47
CA GLU A 223 -4.28 1.79 -12.57
C GLU A 223 -3.75 3.19 -12.87
N ILE A 224 -3.05 3.79 -11.89
CA ILE A 224 -2.42 5.10 -12.04
C ILE A 224 -1.25 5.28 -11.05
N VAL A 225 -0.24 6.02 -11.48
CA VAL A 225 0.82 6.56 -10.61
C VAL A 225 0.47 7.99 -10.23
N LEU A 226 0.29 8.25 -8.93
CA LEU A 226 0.01 9.57 -8.38
C LEU A 226 1.31 10.19 -7.87
N LYS A 227 1.86 11.16 -8.61
CA LYS A 227 3.07 11.88 -8.22
C LYS A 227 2.71 13.11 -7.40
N ALA A 228 2.87 12.99 -6.08
CA ALA A 228 2.68 14.09 -5.14
C ALA A 228 3.87 15.05 -5.19
N THR A 229 3.60 16.32 -5.51
CA THR A 229 4.62 17.38 -5.57
C THR A 229 4.21 18.61 -4.75
N LYS A 230 5.07 19.63 -4.71
CA LYS A 230 4.77 20.92 -4.08
C LYS A 230 3.87 21.79 -4.99
N VAL A 231 4.12 21.74 -6.31
CA VAL A 231 3.26 22.35 -7.33
C VAL A 231 2.04 21.47 -7.59
N ASP A 232 0.99 22.05 -8.15
CA ASP A 232 -0.32 21.40 -8.33
C ASP A 232 -0.57 20.90 -9.75
N GLY A 233 0.49 20.65 -10.52
CA GLY A 233 0.40 20.09 -11.87
C GLY A 233 1.68 20.24 -12.67
N VAL A 234 1.56 19.97 -13.96
CA VAL A 234 2.57 20.24 -14.98
C VAL A 234 2.24 21.58 -15.62
N TYR A 235 3.24 22.43 -15.80
CA TYR A 235 3.12 23.79 -16.30
C TYR A 235 3.94 23.96 -17.57
N THR A 236 3.59 24.97 -18.39
CA THR A 236 4.38 25.38 -19.56
C THR A 236 5.80 25.86 -19.21
N ALA A 237 5.98 26.41 -18.00
CA ALA A 237 7.25 26.85 -17.45
C ALA A 237 7.21 26.71 -15.91
N ASP A 238 8.35 26.93 -15.23
CA ASP A 238 8.40 26.93 -13.76
C ASP A 238 7.53 28.08 -13.20
N PRO A 239 6.39 27.79 -12.55
CA PRO A 239 5.45 28.83 -12.10
C PRO A 239 6.01 29.71 -10.97
N MET A 240 7.12 29.29 -10.35
CA MET A 240 7.82 30.10 -9.34
C MET A 240 8.76 31.13 -9.96
N LYS A 241 9.09 30.99 -11.25
CA LYS A 241 10.01 31.87 -11.98
C LYS A 241 9.32 32.65 -13.09
N ASP A 242 8.28 32.07 -13.68
CA ASP A 242 7.53 32.65 -14.79
C ASP A 242 6.05 32.81 -14.40
N ALA A 243 5.61 34.05 -14.25
CA ALA A 243 4.22 34.38 -13.91
C ALA A 243 3.23 34.08 -15.05
N SER A 244 3.71 33.86 -16.29
CA SER A 244 2.88 33.46 -17.43
C SER A 244 2.69 31.95 -17.54
N ALA A 245 3.32 31.17 -16.66
CA ALA A 245 3.20 29.72 -16.65
C ALA A 245 1.74 29.28 -16.47
N THR A 246 1.24 28.50 -17.43
CA THR A 246 -0.12 27.95 -17.41
C THR A 246 -0.09 26.46 -17.11
N ARG A 247 -0.96 26.03 -16.21
CA ARG A 247 -1.12 24.62 -15.82
C ARG A 247 -1.88 23.84 -16.89
N TYR A 248 -1.39 22.67 -17.25
CA TYR A 248 -2.13 21.71 -18.07
C TYR A 248 -3.16 20.95 -17.23
N SER A 249 -4.37 20.74 -17.72
CA SER A 249 -5.33 19.81 -17.10
C SER A 249 -5.03 18.36 -17.50
N THR A 250 -4.75 18.15 -18.79
CA THR A 250 -4.35 16.87 -19.38
C THR A 250 -3.25 17.12 -20.40
N ILE A 251 -2.33 16.16 -20.55
CA ILE A 251 -1.28 16.18 -21.58
C ILE A 251 -0.89 14.76 -21.94
N SER A 252 -0.60 14.49 -23.21
CA SER A 252 -0.09 13.18 -23.62
C SER A 252 1.40 13.01 -23.30
N PHE A 253 1.88 11.76 -23.22
CA PHE A 253 3.32 11.50 -23.05
C PHE A 253 4.15 12.12 -24.17
N ASP A 254 3.67 12.04 -25.42
CA ASP A 254 4.41 12.56 -26.57
C ASP A 254 4.46 14.10 -26.60
N GLU A 255 3.37 14.77 -26.22
CA GLU A 255 3.37 16.24 -26.08
C GLU A 255 4.33 16.72 -25.00
N ALA A 256 4.35 16.05 -23.84
CA ALA A 256 5.26 16.41 -22.76
C ALA A 256 6.74 16.21 -23.14
N ILE A 257 7.06 15.17 -23.93
CA ILE A 257 8.41 14.96 -24.48
C ILE A 257 8.76 16.07 -25.48
N ASN A 258 7.87 16.34 -26.43
CA ASN A 258 8.09 17.33 -27.49
C ASN A 258 8.27 18.75 -26.94
N GLN A 259 7.61 19.05 -25.82
CA GLN A 259 7.69 20.35 -25.14
C GLN A 259 8.76 20.38 -24.03
N HIS A 260 9.51 19.29 -23.83
CA HIS A 260 10.55 19.18 -22.80
C HIS A 260 10.04 19.52 -21.38
N LEU A 261 8.84 19.05 -21.03
CA LEU A 261 8.24 19.34 -19.72
C LEU A 261 8.79 18.42 -18.62
N ASP A 262 9.16 19.02 -17.48
CA ASP A 262 9.71 18.32 -16.32
C ASP A 262 8.61 17.61 -15.50
N VAL A 263 8.12 16.46 -15.99
CA VAL A 263 7.14 15.63 -15.27
C VAL A 263 7.82 14.70 -14.27
N MET A 264 8.84 13.97 -14.71
CA MET A 264 9.69 13.04 -13.96
C MET A 264 11.00 12.84 -14.73
N ASP A 265 11.95 12.07 -14.20
CA ASP A 265 13.14 11.74 -14.97
C ASP A 265 12.80 10.95 -16.25
N ALA A 266 13.60 11.12 -17.29
CA ALA A 266 13.35 10.54 -18.62
C ALA A 266 13.17 9.01 -18.59
N THR A 267 13.88 8.32 -17.71
CA THR A 267 13.80 6.85 -17.57
C THR A 267 12.45 6.43 -16.99
N ALA A 268 12.01 7.08 -15.91
CA ALA A 268 10.69 6.86 -15.33
C ALA A 268 9.58 7.20 -16.32
N PHE A 269 9.74 8.30 -17.06
CA PHE A 269 8.74 8.77 -18.03
C PHE A 269 8.56 7.78 -19.19
N ALA A 270 9.68 7.32 -19.76
CA ALA A 270 9.68 6.31 -20.80
C ALA A 270 9.05 4.99 -20.31
N LEU A 271 9.39 4.55 -19.08
CA LEU A 271 8.82 3.34 -18.51
C LEU A 271 7.30 3.44 -18.34
N CYS A 272 6.79 4.57 -17.84
CA CYS A 272 5.34 4.78 -17.73
C CYS A 272 4.65 4.76 -19.10
N ARG A 273 5.22 5.45 -20.10
CA ARG A 273 4.68 5.46 -21.47
C ARG A 273 4.61 4.07 -22.07
N ASP A 274 5.71 3.33 -22.02
CA ASP A 274 5.82 2.01 -22.66
C ASP A 274 4.91 0.98 -21.99
N GLN A 275 4.64 1.12 -20.69
CA GLN A 275 3.69 0.29 -19.93
C GLN A 275 2.25 0.80 -19.98
N LYS A 276 1.98 1.90 -20.71
CA LYS A 276 0.66 2.56 -20.75
C LYS A 276 0.13 2.93 -19.36
N MET A 277 1.03 3.28 -18.46
CA MET A 277 0.73 3.66 -17.09
C MET A 277 0.45 5.16 -17.02
N PRO A 278 -0.81 5.59 -16.79
CA PRO A 278 -1.11 7.00 -16.64
C PRO A 278 -0.48 7.56 -15.37
N VAL A 279 -0.18 8.85 -15.40
CA VAL A 279 0.44 9.55 -14.26
C VAL A 279 -0.40 10.77 -13.93
N LYS A 280 -0.80 10.95 -12.67
CA LYS A 280 -1.38 12.20 -12.20
C LYS A 280 -0.36 12.96 -11.37
N VAL A 281 -0.01 14.18 -11.79
CA VAL A 281 0.81 15.10 -11.00
C VAL A 281 -0.10 16.05 -10.24
N PHE A 282 0.00 16.08 -8.92
CA PHE A 282 -0.85 16.92 -8.07
C PHE A 282 -0.10 17.43 -6.85
N SER A 283 -0.69 18.39 -6.13
CA SER A 283 -0.10 18.94 -4.91
C SER A 283 -0.61 18.20 -3.67
N ILE A 284 0.31 17.70 -2.84
CA ILE A 284 -0.02 17.05 -1.56
C ILE A 284 -0.23 18.05 -0.43
N THR A 285 0.09 19.32 -0.63
CA THR A 285 -0.07 20.35 0.40
C THR A 285 -1.52 20.82 0.50
N LYS A 286 -2.31 20.64 -0.57
CA LYS A 286 -3.74 20.94 -0.62
C LYS A 286 -4.53 19.83 0.11
N PRO A 287 -5.20 20.14 1.24
CA PRO A 287 -5.99 19.14 1.96
C PRO A 287 -7.04 18.47 1.06
N GLY A 288 -7.18 17.15 1.18
CA GLY A 288 -8.14 16.35 0.40
C GLY A 288 -7.81 16.21 -1.09
N ALA A 289 -6.67 16.71 -1.59
CA ALA A 289 -6.32 16.60 -3.00
C ALA A 289 -6.18 15.14 -3.45
N LEU A 290 -5.61 14.27 -2.61
CA LEU A 290 -5.50 12.84 -2.92
C LEU A 290 -6.89 12.20 -3.12
N LYS A 291 -7.84 12.53 -2.25
CA LYS A 291 -9.22 12.07 -2.37
C LYS A 291 -9.86 12.57 -3.68
N ARG A 292 -9.76 13.87 -3.97
CA ARG A 292 -10.29 14.45 -5.22
C ARG A 292 -9.75 13.75 -6.47
N VAL A 293 -8.44 13.47 -6.51
CA VAL A 293 -7.83 12.71 -7.60
C VAL A 293 -8.41 11.30 -7.73
N VAL A 294 -8.56 10.59 -6.60
CA VAL A 294 -9.11 9.22 -6.58
C VAL A 294 -10.61 9.17 -6.92
N MET A 295 -11.32 10.27 -6.72
CA MET A 295 -12.72 10.47 -7.11
C MET A 295 -12.89 10.91 -8.57
N GLY A 296 -11.80 11.19 -9.28
CA GLY A 296 -11.84 11.65 -10.67
C GLY A 296 -12.20 13.13 -10.82
N GLU A 297 -12.12 13.92 -9.75
CA GLU A 297 -12.32 15.38 -9.81
C GLU A 297 -11.16 16.08 -10.55
N ASP A 298 -11.37 17.34 -10.94
CA ASP A 298 -10.33 18.17 -11.55
C ASP A 298 -9.29 18.61 -10.52
N GLU A 299 -8.33 17.72 -10.28
CA GLU A 299 -7.14 17.98 -9.48
C GLU A 299 -5.91 17.52 -10.25
N GLY A 300 -4.86 18.35 -10.22
CA GLY A 300 -3.59 18.04 -10.86
C GLY A 300 -3.62 18.06 -12.39
N THR A 301 -2.58 17.51 -12.99
CA THR A 301 -2.46 17.26 -14.42
C THR A 301 -2.45 15.76 -14.66
N LEU A 302 -3.30 15.27 -15.57
CA LEU A 302 -3.24 13.89 -16.05
C LEU A 302 -2.31 13.77 -17.25
N VAL A 303 -1.29 12.94 -17.12
CA VAL A 303 -0.44 12.50 -18.22
C VAL A 303 -0.92 11.15 -18.71
N TYR A 304 -1.29 11.07 -19.99
CA TYR A 304 -1.91 9.88 -20.60
C TYR A 304 -1.14 9.42 -21.85
N VAL A 305 -1.27 8.15 -22.19
CA VAL A 305 -0.75 7.58 -23.46
C VAL A 305 -1.76 7.80 -24.57
#